data_AF-A0A6B9W198-F1
#
_entry.id   AF-A0A6B9W198-F1
#
_cell.length_a   1.000
_cell.length_b   1.000
_cell.length_c   1.000
_cell.angle_alpha   90.00
_cell.angle_beta   90.00
_cell.angle_gamma   90.00
#
_symmetry.space_group_name_H-M   'P 1'
#
loop_
_entity.id
_entity.type
_entity.pdbx_description
1 polymer ?
#
loop_
_entity_poly.entity_id
_entity_poly.type
_entity_poly.pdbx_seq_one_letter_code
_entity_poly.pdbx_strand_id
1 'polypeptide(L)' 'KILLDIYSGGGIDMLLSAKRVGPTGKAYGLDMTDEMLALANENKRRAGAE' A
#
# COMPACT_ATOMS: atom_id res chain seq x y z
N LYS A 1 7.63 -9.90 8.70
CA LYS A 1 6.34 -9.38 9.24
C LYS A 1 5.40 -9.16 8.07
N ILE A 2 4.13 -9.54 8.19
CA ILE A 2 3.12 -9.29 7.15
C ILE A 2 2.06 -8.34 7.75
N LEU A 3 1.69 -7.31 7.00
CA LEU A 3 0.60 -6.39 7.32
C LEU A 3 -0.42 -6.40 6.20
N LEU A 4 -1.70 -6.44 6.56
CA LEU A 4 -2.83 -6.31 5.63
C LEU A 4 -3.66 -5.10 6.07
N ASP A 5 -3.93 -4.21 5.13
CA ASP A 5 -4.81 -3.06 5.30
C ASP A 5 -6.07 -3.26 4.44
N ILE A 6 -7.25 -3.16 5.06
CA ILE A 6 -8.54 -3.41 4.42
C ILE A 6 -9.24 -2.06 4.24
N TYR A 7 -9.65 -1.76 3.00
CA TYR A 7 -10.06 -0.43 2.56
C TYR A 7 -8.90 0.59 2.62
N SER A 8 -7.76 0.21 2.02
CA SER A 8 -6.54 1.03 2.06
C SER A 8 -6.65 2.37 1.32
N GLY A 9 -7.74 2.60 0.58
CA GLY A 9 -7.98 3.80 -0.21
C GLY A 9 -6.81 4.05 -1.18
N GLY A 10 -6.39 5.31 -1.29
CA GLY A 10 -5.25 5.72 -2.12
C GLY A 10 -3.85 5.28 -1.61
N GLY A 11 -3.76 4.47 -0.56
CA GLY A 11 -2.52 3.77 -0.18
C GLY A 11 -1.48 4.58 0.59
N ILE A 12 -1.80 5.78 1.11
CA ILE A 12 -0.85 6.60 1.88
C ILE A 12 -0.38 5.87 3.15
N ASP A 13 -1.32 5.39 3.95
CA ASP A 13 -1.00 4.68 5.20
C ASP A 13 -0.30 3.34 4.95
N MET A 14 -0.61 2.70 3.82
CA MET A 14 0.10 1.51 3.33
C MET A 14 1.57 1.81 3.02
N LEU A 15 1.88 2.92 2.34
CA LEU A 15 3.26 3.31 2.04
C LEU A 15 4.06 3.65 3.30
N LEU A 16 3.42 4.26 4.30
CA LEU A 16 4.04 4.48 5.61
C LEU A 16 4.27 3.16 6.36
N SER A 17 3.31 2.23 6.27
CA SER A 17 3.38 0.91 6.90
C SER A 17 4.43 0.00 6.26
N ALA A 18 4.65 0.10 4.94
CA ALA A 18 5.70 -0.62 4.22
C ALA A 18 7.09 -0.35 4.81
N LYS A 19 7.37 0.88 5.26
CA LYS A 19 8.63 1.22 5.93
C LYS A 19 8.74 0.58 7.33
N ARG A 20 7.61 0.37 8.01
CA ARG A 20 7.55 -0.15 9.38
C ARG A 20 7.69 -1.67 9.47
N VAL A 21 7.40 -2.40 8.39
CA VAL A 21 7.51 -3.87 8.37
C VAL A 21 8.95 -4.38 8.20
N GLY A 22 9.89 -3.49 7.88
CA GLY A 22 11.32 -3.78 7.74
C GLY A 22 11.68 -4.42 6.38
N PRO A 23 12.99 -4.65 6.12
CA PRO A 23 13.49 -5.04 4.80
C PRO A 23 13.01 -6.42 4.32
N THR A 24 12.63 -7.31 5.25
CA THR A 24 12.05 -8.63 4.93
C THR A 24 10.54 -8.67 5.11
N GLY A 25 9.94 -7.54 5.48
CA GLY A 25 8.50 -7.42 5.69
C GLY A 25 7.74 -7.18 4.39
N LYS A 26 6.44 -7.48 4.42
CA LYS A 26 5.51 -7.18 3.33
C LYS A 26 4.27 -6.50 3.87
N ALA A 27 3.74 -5.55 3.11
CA ALA A 27 2.51 -4.85 3.42
C ALA A 27 1.59 -4.90 2.19
N TYR A 28 0.33 -5.29 2.41
CA TYR A 28 -0.65 -5.53 1.36
C TYR A 28 -1.87 -4.63 1.57
N GLY A 29 -2.19 -3.80 0.58
CA GLY A 29 -3.40 -2.99 0.57
C GLY A 29 -4.50 -3.69 -0.22
N LEU A 30 -5.70 -3.76 0.37
CA LEU A 30 -6.90 -4.23 -0.29
C LEU A 30 -7.92 -3.09 -0.32
N ASP A 31 -8.46 -2.81 -1.50
CA ASP A 31 -9.62 -1.95 -1.68
C ASP A 31 -10.59 -2.58 -2.68
N MET A 32 -11.84 -2.13 -2.67
CA MET A 32 -12.93 -2.74 -3.44
C MET A 32 -13.18 -2.07 -4.78
N THR A 33 -12.75 -0.82 -4.95
CA THR A 33 -13.04 -0.05 -6.16
C THR A 33 -11.82 0.06 -7.05
N ASP A 34 -12.01 -0.13 -8.35
CA ASP A 34 -10.95 0.00 -9.34
C ASP A 34 -10.29 1.38 -9.31
N GLU A 35 -11.08 2.42 -9.02
CA GLU A 35 -10.58 3.79 -8.86
C GLU A 35 -9.58 3.91 -7.70
N MET A 36 -9.91 3.37 -6.52
CA MET A 36 -9.00 3.39 -5.38
C MET A 36 -7.76 2.53 -5.63
N LEU A 37 -7.91 1.38 -6.28
CA LEU A 37 -6.77 0.54 -6.66
C LEU A 37 -5.85 1.25 -7.67
N ALA A 38 -6.41 1.93 -8.67
CA ALA A 38 -5.63 2.71 -9.64
C ALA A 38 -4.89 3.87 -8.95
N LEU A 39 -5.57 4.60 -8.08
CA LEU A 39 -4.98 5.69 -7.30
C LEU A 39 -3.86 5.20 -6.38
N ALA A 40 -4.06 4.08 -5.68
CA ALA A 40 -3.05 3.48 -4.81
C ALA A 40 -1.82 3.04 -5.61
N ASN A 41 -2.01 2.42 -6.77
CA ASN A 41 -0.91 2.00 -7.64
C ASN A 41 -0.12 3.19 -8.20
N GLU A 42 -0.78 4.27 -8.59
CA GLU A 42 -0.09 5.49 -9.04
C GLU A 42 0.71 6.13 -7.89
N ASN A 43 0.13 6.21 -6.69
CA ASN A 43 0.84 6.71 -5.52
C ASN A 43 2.04 5.81 -5.16
N LYS A 44 1.89 4.50 -5.26
CA LYS A 44 2.97 3.52 -5.07
C LYS A 44 4.11 3.77 -6.07
N ARG A 45 3.79 3.93 -7.36
CA ARG A 45 4.77 4.24 -8.42
C ARG A 45 5.49 5.57 -8.15
N ARG A 46 4.74 6.62 -7.80
CA ARG A 46 5.29 7.94 -7.45
C ARG A 46 6.20 7.90 -6.23
N ALA A 47 5.90 7.04 -5.27
CA ALA A 47 6.71 6.84 -4.07
C ALA A 47 7.95 5.95 -4.29
N GLY A 48 8.11 5.35 -5.48
CA GLY A 48 9.19 4.40 -5.76
C GLY A 48 9.11 3.12 -4.94
N ALA A 49 7.91 2.73 -4.49
CA ALA A 49 7.68 1.48 -3.79
C ALA A 49 7.34 0.37 -4.78
N GLU A 50 7.99 -0.79 -4.67
CA GLU A 50 7.81 -1.96 -5.56
C GLU A 50 6.81 -2.99 -5.01
#